data_AF-A0A7S0CD47-F1
#
_entry.id   AF-A0A7S0CD47-F1
#
_cell.length_a   1.000
_cell.length_b   1.000
_cell.length_c   1.000
_cell.angle_alpha   90.00
_cell.angle_beta   90.00
_cell.angle_gamma   90.00
#
_symmetry.space_group_name_H-M   'P 1'
#
loop_
_entity.id
_entity.type
_entity.pdbx_description
1 polymer ?
#
loop_
_entity_poly.entity_id
_entity_poly.type
_entity_poly.pdbx_seq_one_letter_code
_entity_poly.pdbx_strand_id
1 'polypeptide(L)'
;ETKMSDIVTFTCQTNLLETPSGKALCKELCFPATCCFATNLLNCLNTNPQLCLAYDGCKVLYNQSELLDALTDPASANPNPEDAALLIHVLVSDACSTENISTVGGRKICIDLCSMAHCCFDKSPNATCWTDRVVYCNSFSDCGILGTDDFNSGTEYDVQ
;
A
#
# COMPACT_ATOMS: atom_id res chain seq x y z
N GLU A 1 -8.51 -6.31 33.03
CA GLU A 1 -7.53 -6.44 31.93
C GLU A 1 -8.15 -5.82 30.69
N THR A 2 -7.44 -4.94 30.00
CA THR A 2 -7.94 -4.32 28.75
C THR A 2 -7.64 -5.27 27.60
N LYS A 3 -8.63 -5.60 26.77
CA LYS A 3 -8.44 -6.51 25.63
C LYS A 3 -7.81 -5.76 24.46
N MET A 4 -6.95 -6.43 23.70
CA MET A 4 -6.34 -5.86 22.48
C MET A 4 -7.42 -5.35 21.50
N SER A 5 -8.52 -6.08 21.36
CA SER A 5 -9.68 -5.68 20.55
C SER A 5 -10.22 -4.29 20.92
N ASP A 6 -10.23 -3.96 22.20
CA ASP A 6 -10.80 -2.70 22.69
C ASP A 6 -9.85 -1.53 22.40
N ILE A 7 -8.54 -1.76 22.52
CA ILE A 7 -7.50 -0.78 22.19
C ILE A 7 -7.50 -0.52 20.69
N VAL A 8 -7.51 -1.58 19.87
CA VAL A 8 -7.59 -1.46 18.40
C VAL A 8 -8.84 -0.69 17.99
N THR A 9 -10.00 -1.05 18.54
CA THR A 9 -11.27 -0.37 18.24
C THR A 9 -11.20 1.11 18.59
N PHE A 10 -10.67 1.45 19.78
CA PHE A 10 -10.57 2.83 20.23
C PHE A 10 -9.56 3.65 19.43
N THR A 11 -8.41 3.07 19.09
CA THR A 11 -7.33 3.76 18.36
C THR A 11 -7.66 3.91 16.86
N CYS A 12 -8.37 2.95 16.29
CA CYS A 12 -8.71 2.90 14.87
C CYS A 12 -10.14 3.35 14.55
N GLN A 13 -10.81 4.03 15.48
CA GLN A 13 -12.11 4.65 15.23
C GLN A 13 -12.00 5.80 14.21
N THR A 14 -13.05 5.99 13.40
CA THR A 14 -13.08 6.91 12.26
C THR A 14 -12.63 8.33 12.60
N ASN A 15 -13.09 8.90 13.73
CA ASN A 15 -12.75 10.27 14.14
C ASN A 15 -11.27 10.46 14.47
N LEU A 16 -10.53 9.40 14.82
CA LEU A 16 -9.08 9.50 15.01
C LEU A 16 -8.33 9.33 13.68
N LEU A 17 -8.86 8.52 12.76
CA LEU A 17 -8.30 8.32 11.43
C LEU A 17 -8.36 9.56 10.54
N GLU A 18 -9.25 10.51 10.84
CA GLU A 18 -9.30 11.84 10.22
C GLU A 18 -8.07 12.70 10.56
N THR A 19 -7.32 12.34 11.59
CA THR A 19 -6.10 13.05 12.00
C THR A 19 -4.84 12.30 11.55
N PRO A 20 -3.78 12.99 11.09
CA PRO A 20 -2.51 12.35 10.75
C PRO A 20 -1.94 11.51 11.90
N SER A 21 -2.00 12.05 13.13
CA SER A 21 -1.49 11.38 14.33
C SER A 21 -2.31 10.16 14.72
N GLY A 22 -3.64 10.23 14.65
CA GLY A 22 -4.51 9.09 14.97
C GLY A 22 -4.40 7.97 13.93
N LYS A 23 -4.27 8.33 12.64
CA LYS A 23 -3.98 7.37 11.57
C LYS A 23 -2.62 6.70 11.75
N ALA A 24 -1.58 7.46 12.10
CA ALA A 24 -0.25 6.92 12.38
C ALA A 24 -0.27 5.95 13.56
N LEU A 25 -0.96 6.32 14.65
CA LEU A 25 -1.10 5.48 15.84
C LEU A 25 -1.88 4.19 15.54
N CYS A 26 -2.94 4.25 14.75
CA CYS A 26 -3.67 3.06 14.31
C CYS A 26 -2.78 2.16 13.44
N LYS A 27 -2.01 2.71 12.50
CA LYS A 27 -1.06 1.93 11.69
C LYS A 27 0.00 1.22 12.54
N GLU A 28 0.62 1.94 13.48
CA GLU A 28 1.63 1.37 14.38
C GLU A 28 1.05 0.24 15.23
N LEU A 29 -0.15 0.47 15.79
CA LEU A 29 -0.85 -0.54 16.58
C LEU A 29 -1.18 -1.79 15.75
N CYS A 30 -1.60 -1.61 14.50
CA CYS A 30 -2.05 -2.68 13.61
C CYS A 30 -0.90 -3.43 12.89
N PHE A 31 0.32 -2.90 12.91
CA PHE A 31 1.48 -3.48 12.22
C PHE A 31 1.71 -4.97 12.54
N PRO A 32 1.62 -5.44 13.79
CA PRO A 32 1.84 -6.86 14.14
C PRO A 32 0.82 -7.83 13.51
N ALA A 33 -0.35 -7.33 13.09
CA ALA A 33 -1.44 -8.12 12.54
C ALA A 33 -1.67 -7.88 11.03
N THR A 34 -0.74 -7.22 10.35
CA THR A 34 -0.77 -7.01 8.89
C THR A 34 -1.03 -8.30 8.10
N CYS A 35 -0.48 -9.43 8.55
CA CYS A 35 -0.70 -10.74 7.92
C CYS A 35 -2.17 -11.17 7.90
N CYS A 36 -3.02 -10.66 8.81
CA CYS A 36 -4.44 -11.02 8.85
C CYS A 36 -5.23 -10.48 7.66
N PHE A 37 -4.70 -9.44 7.02
CA PHE A 37 -5.34 -8.71 5.92
C PHE A 37 -4.63 -8.90 4.57
N ALA A 38 -3.56 -9.71 4.54
CA ALA A 38 -2.89 -10.04 3.30
C ALA A 38 -3.80 -10.89 2.39
N THR A 39 -3.77 -10.67 1.08
CA THR A 39 -4.53 -11.46 0.08
C THR A 39 -3.72 -12.61 -0.51
N ASN A 40 -2.48 -12.79 -0.06
CA ASN A 40 -1.53 -13.76 -0.61
C ASN A 40 -1.18 -14.86 0.42
N LEU A 41 -0.16 -15.66 0.12
CA LEU A 41 0.29 -16.78 0.97
C LEU A 41 0.81 -16.37 2.36
N LEU A 42 1.06 -15.09 2.59
CA LEU A 42 1.41 -14.55 3.92
C LEU A 42 0.16 -14.34 4.79
N ASN A 43 -1.04 -14.60 4.27
CA ASN A 43 -2.26 -14.52 5.05
C ASN A 43 -2.19 -15.49 6.25
N CYS A 44 -2.33 -14.94 7.45
CA CYS A 44 -2.23 -15.70 8.69
C CYS A 44 -3.60 -15.97 9.34
N LEU A 45 -4.72 -15.68 8.67
CA LEU A 45 -6.07 -15.80 9.24
C LEU A 45 -6.36 -17.22 9.72
N ASN A 46 -5.97 -18.22 8.92
CA ASN A 46 -6.20 -19.62 9.25
C ASN A 46 -5.21 -20.17 10.29
N THR A 47 -4.00 -19.62 10.35
CA THR A 47 -2.94 -20.10 11.25
C THR A 47 -2.96 -19.38 12.61
N ASN A 48 -3.46 -18.14 12.65
CA ASN A 48 -3.51 -17.28 13.83
C ASN A 48 -4.89 -16.59 13.99
N PRO A 49 -6.00 -17.34 14.04
CA PRO A 49 -7.35 -16.75 14.04
C PRO A 49 -7.63 -15.87 15.27
N GLN A 50 -7.04 -16.20 16.42
CA GLN A 50 -7.21 -15.40 17.65
C GLN A 50 -6.48 -14.06 17.58
N LEU A 51 -5.30 -14.02 16.96
CA LEU A 51 -4.60 -12.78 16.67
C LEU A 51 -5.46 -11.93 15.74
N CYS A 52 -5.92 -12.49 14.63
CA CYS A 52 -6.70 -11.75 13.64
C CYS A 52 -8.03 -11.23 14.20
N LEU A 53 -8.68 -12.00 15.07
CA LEU A 53 -9.88 -11.54 15.78
C LEU A 53 -9.58 -10.37 16.72
N ALA A 54 -8.46 -10.42 17.44
CA ALA A 54 -8.05 -9.33 18.34
C ALA A 54 -7.71 -8.02 17.61
N TYR A 55 -7.40 -8.11 16.32
CA TYR A 55 -7.02 -6.99 15.47
C TYR A 55 -8.04 -6.68 14.37
N ASP A 56 -9.24 -7.26 14.39
CA ASP A 56 -10.24 -7.11 13.31
C ASP A 56 -10.60 -5.63 13.02
N GLY A 57 -10.56 -4.77 14.05
CA GLY A 57 -10.74 -3.32 13.88
C GLY A 57 -9.69 -2.63 13.00
N CYS A 58 -8.53 -3.26 12.77
CA CYS A 58 -7.51 -2.79 11.83
C CYS A 58 -7.95 -2.92 10.36
N LYS A 59 -9.01 -3.68 10.07
CA LYS A 59 -9.54 -3.83 8.71
C LYS A 59 -9.87 -2.50 8.05
N VAL A 60 -10.17 -1.46 8.82
CA VAL A 60 -10.36 -0.09 8.33
C VAL A 60 -9.13 0.45 7.57
N LEU A 61 -7.93 -0.04 7.86
CA LEU A 61 -6.70 0.32 7.15
C LEU A 61 -6.50 -0.51 5.87
N TYR A 62 -7.15 -1.65 5.74
CA TYR A 62 -6.90 -2.67 4.71
C TYR A 62 -8.12 -3.02 3.86
N ASN A 63 -9.24 -2.31 4.02
CA ASN A 63 -10.37 -2.39 3.10
C ASN A 63 -9.92 -1.83 1.73
N GLN A 64 -9.33 -2.72 0.94
CA GLN A 64 -8.88 -2.49 -0.43
C GLN A 64 -10.01 -2.03 -1.36
N SER A 65 -11.28 -2.24 -0.97
CA SER A 65 -12.47 -1.78 -1.69
C SER A 65 -12.51 -0.26 -1.80
N GLU A 66 -12.36 0.50 -0.72
CA GLU A 66 -12.43 1.98 -0.83
C GLU A 66 -11.27 2.56 -1.63
N LEU A 67 -10.12 1.88 -1.66
CA LEU A 67 -8.94 2.30 -2.41
C LEU A 67 -9.11 2.04 -3.92
N LEU A 68 -9.68 0.88 -4.30
CA LEU A 68 -9.96 0.57 -5.70
C LEU A 68 -11.21 1.31 -6.20
N ASP A 69 -12.24 1.44 -5.37
CA ASP A 69 -13.48 2.16 -5.66
C ASP A 69 -13.21 3.68 -5.78
N ALA A 70 -12.33 4.28 -4.97
CA ALA A 70 -11.93 5.68 -5.15
C ALA A 70 -11.08 5.92 -6.41
N LEU A 71 -10.41 4.88 -6.93
CA LEU A 71 -9.62 4.93 -8.16
C LEU A 71 -10.42 4.48 -9.41
N THR A 72 -11.60 3.89 -9.25
CA THR A 72 -12.39 3.31 -10.35
C THR A 72 -13.84 3.78 -10.43
N ASP A 73 -14.37 4.47 -9.41
CA ASP A 73 -15.72 5.05 -9.42
C ASP A 73 -15.67 6.57 -9.76
N PRO A 74 -16.05 6.97 -10.98
CA PRO A 74 -16.17 8.38 -11.35
C PRO A 74 -17.26 9.15 -10.59
N ALA A 75 -18.07 8.48 -9.75
CA ALA A 75 -19.11 9.08 -8.92
C ALA A 75 -18.69 9.29 -7.45
N SER A 76 -17.55 8.75 -7.01
CA SER A 76 -16.98 9.02 -5.67
C SER A 76 -16.36 10.43 -5.67
N ALA A 77 -17.20 11.40 -5.33
CA ALA A 77 -16.93 12.83 -5.21
C ALA A 77 -15.48 13.20 -4.86
N ASN A 78 -14.78 13.83 -5.82
CA ASN A 78 -13.57 14.64 -5.65
C ASN A 78 -12.73 14.31 -4.39
N PRO A 79 -12.02 13.18 -4.33
CA PRO A 79 -10.78 13.21 -3.58
C PRO A 79 -9.94 14.32 -4.21
N ASN A 80 -9.58 15.32 -3.42
CA ASN A 80 -8.59 16.32 -3.83
C ASN A 80 -7.42 15.53 -4.46
N PRO A 81 -7.03 15.82 -5.72
CA PRO A 81 -5.95 15.11 -6.39
C PRO A 81 -4.64 15.08 -5.57
N GLU A 82 -4.44 16.08 -4.72
CA GLU A 82 -3.31 16.22 -3.81
C GLU A 82 -3.38 15.22 -2.62
N ASP A 83 -4.58 14.92 -2.10
CA ASP A 83 -4.75 13.95 -1.00
C ASP A 83 -4.57 12.50 -1.48
N ALA A 84 -5.01 12.20 -2.70
CA ALA A 84 -4.75 10.91 -3.34
C ALA A 84 -3.26 10.74 -3.67
N ALA A 85 -2.62 11.80 -4.19
CA ALA A 85 -1.19 11.83 -4.47
C ALA A 85 -0.34 11.62 -3.21
N LEU A 86 -0.73 12.24 -2.08
CA LEU A 86 -0.05 12.09 -0.80
C LEU A 86 -0.15 10.66 -0.26
N LEU A 87 -1.31 10.02 -0.40
CA LEU A 87 -1.51 8.66 0.07
C LEU A 87 -0.69 7.65 -0.74
N ILE A 88 -0.66 7.80 -2.08
CA ILE A 88 0.17 7.00 -2.96
C ILE A 88 1.65 7.16 -2.58
N HIS A 89 2.10 8.40 -2.37
CA HIS A 89 3.47 8.68 -1.94
C HIS A 89 3.84 7.96 -0.65
N VAL A 90 2.99 8.00 0.38
CA VAL A 90 3.26 7.32 1.66
C VAL A 90 3.34 5.80 1.51
N LEU A 91 2.46 5.20 0.70
CA LEU A 91 2.43 3.74 0.50
C LEU A 91 3.64 3.26 -0.30
N VAL A 92 3.96 3.96 -1.38
CA VAL A 92 5.12 3.68 -2.23
C VAL A 92 6.40 3.87 -1.42
N SER A 93 6.49 4.92 -0.60
CA SER A 93 7.65 5.20 0.25
C SER A 93 7.93 4.11 1.27
N ASP A 94 6.88 3.63 1.96
CA ASP A 94 7.02 2.55 2.93
C ASP A 94 7.44 1.24 2.24
N ALA A 95 6.71 0.83 1.20
CA ALA A 95 6.98 -0.41 0.47
C ALA A 95 8.35 -0.43 -0.20
N CYS A 96 8.77 0.70 -0.77
CA CYS A 96 10.03 0.86 -1.48
C CYS A 96 11.17 1.39 -0.59
N SER A 97 10.96 1.47 0.72
CA SER A 97 12.03 1.84 1.66
C SER A 97 13.20 0.85 1.59
N THR A 98 14.40 1.32 1.94
CA THR A 98 15.62 0.49 1.97
C THR A 98 15.46 -0.77 2.83
N GLU A 99 14.66 -0.69 3.89
CA GLU A 99 14.35 -1.83 4.75
C GLU A 99 13.48 -2.86 4.02
N ASN A 100 12.34 -2.44 3.46
CA ASN A 100 11.42 -3.36 2.81
C ASN A 100 11.95 -3.92 1.47
N ILE A 101 12.65 -3.10 0.68
CA ILE A 101 13.23 -3.52 -0.62
C ILE A 101 14.34 -4.57 -0.48
N SER A 102 14.94 -4.69 0.71
CA SER A 102 15.95 -5.70 1.01
C SER A 102 15.36 -7.10 1.20
N THR A 103 14.05 -7.19 1.44
CA THR A 103 13.32 -8.44 1.60
C THR A 103 12.62 -8.84 0.30
N VAL A 104 12.47 -10.14 0.04
CA VAL A 104 11.74 -10.63 -1.13
C VAL A 104 10.27 -10.18 -1.12
N GLY A 105 9.63 -10.23 0.06
CA GLY A 105 8.23 -9.82 0.25
C GLY A 105 8.04 -8.31 0.05
N GLY A 106 8.85 -7.49 0.70
CA GLY A 106 8.77 -6.03 0.56
C GLY A 106 9.14 -5.56 -0.84
N ARG A 107 10.16 -6.15 -1.48
CA ARG A 107 10.46 -5.90 -2.89
C ARG A 107 9.28 -6.21 -3.80
N LYS A 108 8.61 -7.35 -3.61
CA LYS A 108 7.42 -7.69 -4.40
C LYS A 108 6.29 -6.66 -4.22
N ILE A 109 6.04 -6.20 -2.99
CA ILE A 109 5.03 -5.18 -2.72
C ILE A 109 5.40 -3.86 -3.41
N CYS A 110 6.67 -3.45 -3.34
CA CYS A 110 7.16 -2.28 -4.06
C CYS A 110 6.94 -2.42 -5.57
N ILE A 111 7.31 -3.56 -6.18
CA ILE A 111 7.06 -3.82 -7.61
C ILE A 111 5.58 -3.73 -7.96
N ASP A 112 4.71 -4.38 -7.17
CA ASP A 112 3.28 -4.42 -7.43
C ASP A 112 2.66 -3.01 -7.38
N LEU A 113 3.04 -2.17 -6.40
CA LEU A 113 2.60 -0.77 -6.32
C LEU A 113 3.13 0.09 -7.47
N CYS A 114 4.41 -0.10 -7.82
CA CYS A 114 5.09 0.68 -8.84
C CYS A 114 4.73 0.29 -10.27
N SER A 115 4.10 -0.88 -10.48
CA SER A 115 3.70 -1.37 -11.80
C SER A 115 2.82 -0.39 -12.58
N MET A 116 1.93 0.33 -11.88
CA MET A 116 1.05 1.32 -12.50
C MET A 116 1.81 2.53 -13.03
N ALA A 117 2.92 2.89 -12.38
CA ALA A 117 3.76 4.03 -12.71
C ALA A 117 5.04 3.64 -13.44
N HIS A 118 5.12 2.43 -13.99
CA HIS A 118 6.31 1.97 -14.73
C HIS A 118 6.75 2.96 -15.80
N CYS A 119 5.81 3.57 -16.53
CA CYS A 119 6.11 4.57 -17.55
C CYS A 119 6.85 5.81 -17.00
N CYS A 120 6.77 6.10 -15.70
CA CYS A 120 7.50 7.22 -15.10
C CYS A 120 9.01 6.93 -15.00
N PHE A 121 9.41 5.65 -15.00
CA PHE A 121 10.78 5.18 -14.75
C PHE A 121 11.41 4.48 -15.96
N ASP A 122 10.72 4.48 -17.11
CA ASP A 122 11.29 3.99 -18.36
C ASP A 122 12.54 4.81 -18.72
N LYS A 123 13.63 4.14 -19.11
CA LYS A 123 14.89 4.80 -19.49
C LYS A 123 14.86 5.34 -20.93
N SER A 124 13.83 4.99 -21.69
CA SER A 124 13.67 5.43 -23.07
C SER A 124 13.06 6.83 -23.09
N PRO A 125 13.77 7.86 -23.56
CA PRO A 125 13.32 9.26 -23.47
C PRO A 125 12.00 9.55 -24.19
N ASN A 126 11.54 8.65 -25.07
CA ASN A 126 10.25 8.75 -25.78
C ASN A 126 9.16 7.83 -25.21
N ALA A 127 9.46 7.01 -24.20
CA ALA A 127 8.50 6.12 -23.56
C ALA A 127 8.16 6.57 -22.13
N THR A 128 8.87 7.57 -21.59
CA THR A 128 8.57 8.08 -20.26
C THR A 128 7.30 8.92 -20.31
N CYS A 129 6.40 8.72 -19.34
CA CYS A 129 5.20 9.53 -19.18
C CYS A 129 5.44 10.74 -18.26
N TRP A 130 6.69 11.01 -17.89
CA TRP A 130 7.07 11.97 -16.86
C TRP A 130 6.64 13.40 -17.21
N THR A 131 6.89 13.84 -18.45
CA THR A 131 6.58 15.22 -18.89
C THR A 131 5.08 15.50 -18.87
N ASP A 132 4.28 14.49 -19.20
CA ASP A 132 2.83 14.64 -19.35
C ASP A 132 2.09 14.43 -18.03
N ARG A 133 2.74 13.78 -17.05
CA ARG A 133 2.11 13.31 -15.80
C ARG A 133 2.97 13.58 -14.56
N VAL A 134 3.58 14.77 -14.48
CA VAL A 134 4.54 15.12 -13.42
C VAL A 134 4.00 14.87 -12.00
N VAL A 135 2.78 15.31 -11.68
CA VAL A 135 2.19 15.13 -10.33
C VAL A 135 2.01 13.65 -10.01
N TYR A 136 1.48 12.89 -10.97
CA TYR A 136 1.32 11.44 -10.85
C TYR A 136 2.67 10.75 -10.65
N CYS A 137 3.66 11.03 -11.50
CA CYS A 137 4.99 10.41 -11.39
C CYS A 137 5.73 10.76 -10.09
N ASN A 138 5.55 11.98 -9.58
CA ASN A 138 6.09 12.39 -8.29
C ASN A 138 5.51 11.56 -7.12
N SER A 139 4.23 11.18 -7.18
CA SER A 139 3.63 10.30 -6.16
C SER A 139 4.28 8.92 -6.11
N PHE A 140 4.98 8.50 -7.17
CA PHE A 140 5.66 7.21 -7.24
C PHE A 140 7.18 7.34 -7.16
N SER A 141 7.74 8.49 -6.78
CA SER A 141 9.19 8.77 -6.85
C SER A 141 10.08 7.66 -6.28
N ASP A 142 9.63 7.02 -5.19
CA ASP A 142 10.43 6.02 -4.48
C ASP A 142 10.51 4.68 -5.24
N CYS A 143 9.68 4.48 -6.27
CA CYS A 143 9.84 3.40 -7.26
C CYS A 143 11.15 3.49 -8.04
N GLY A 144 11.83 4.65 -8.03
CA GLY A 144 13.14 4.82 -8.67
C GLY A 144 14.25 3.93 -8.08
N ILE A 145 14.01 3.31 -6.92
CA ILE A 145 14.91 2.31 -6.34
C ILE A 145 14.89 0.97 -7.11
N LEU A 146 13.85 0.71 -7.89
CA LEU A 146 13.71 -0.48 -8.71
C LEU A 146 14.58 -0.36 -9.97
N GLY A 147 15.25 -1.45 -10.32
CA GLY A 147 15.94 -1.60 -11.58
C GLY A 147 14.98 -1.82 -12.74
N THR A 148 15.47 -1.68 -13.97
CA THR A 148 14.70 -1.98 -15.19
C THR A 148 14.24 -3.42 -15.27
N ASP A 149 14.95 -4.33 -14.61
CA ASP A 149 14.66 -5.77 -14.62
C ASP A 149 13.54 -6.13 -13.62
N ASP A 150 13.35 -5.33 -12.56
CA ASP A 150 12.31 -5.56 -11.55
C ASP A 150 10.90 -5.45 -12.16
N PHE A 151 10.73 -4.68 -13.24
CA PHE A 151 9.45 -4.51 -13.93
C PHE A 151 9.21 -5.49 -15.09
N ASN A 152 10.28 -6.05 -15.66
CA ASN A 152 10.20 -7.08 -16.69
C ASN A 152 9.98 -8.49 -16.11
N SER A 153 10.13 -8.64 -14.80
CA SER A 153 9.97 -9.89 -14.04
C SER A 153 8.55 -10.47 -14.05
N GLY A 154 7.58 -9.82 -14.71
CA GLY A 154 6.21 -10.29 -14.85
C GLY A 154 5.94 -11.27 -16.01
N THR A 155 6.95 -11.75 -16.72
CA THR A 155 6.74 -12.64 -17.90
C THR A 155 7.51 -13.96 -17.92
N GLU A 156 8.13 -14.41 -16.82
CA GLU A 156 8.87 -15.68 -16.84
C GLU A 156 8.53 -16.62 -15.68
N TYR A 157 7.24 -16.91 -15.53
CA TYR A 157 6.76 -18.19 -15.00
C TYR A 157 5.56 -18.65 -15.82
N ASP A 158 5.84 -19.16 -17.03
CA ASP A 158 5.13 -20.24 -17.73
C ASP A 158 5.39 -20.12 -19.24
N VAL A 159 6.25 -20.98 -19.79
CA VAL A 159 5.96 -21.96 -20.87
C VAL A 159 7.21 -22.84 -21.06
N GLN A 160 7.07 -24.12 -20.66
CA GLN A 160 7.77 -25.36 -21.06
C GLN A 160 9.30 -25.44 -20.99
#